data_AF-A0A7C5CGG1-F1
#
_entry.id   AF-A0A7C5CGG1-F1
#
_cell.length_a   1.000
_cell.length_b   1.000
_cell.length_c   1.000
_cell.angle_alpha   90.00
_cell.angle_beta   90.00
_cell.angle_gamma   90.00
#
_symmetry.space_group_name_H-M   'P 1'
#
loop_
_entity.id
_entity.type
_entity.pdbx_description
1 polymer ?
#
loop_
_entity_poly.entity_id
_entity_poly.type
_entity_poly.pdbx_seq_one_letter_code
_entity_poly.pdbx_strand_id
1 'polypeptide(L)'
;MNYIIISLTGMFIAYISWSLSIEFTVFSSLLFFAYFYINQRSYLFTFILSYYLFASIGLLIGTQNYYDNFYIALSFWLLASLLSTSVWIIVWSLSEKKRLLLFPLMLTLLIVPPIGFISWVNPIISSAIAFPRFGFLGIALYLVTIYIITILLIKQKSRIKLITIISILSIIAINFNQKSL
;
A
#
# COMPACT_ATOMS: atom_id res chain seq x y z
N MET A 1 -19.31 -9.32 0.94
CA MET A 1 -18.68 -8.46 1.96
C MET A 1 -19.35 -7.09 1.90
N ASN A 2 -19.55 -6.43 3.04
CA ASN A 2 -20.13 -5.08 3.04
C ASN A 2 -19.07 -4.07 2.59
N TYR A 3 -19.39 -3.19 1.63
CA TYR A 3 -18.49 -2.12 1.16
C TYR A 3 -18.03 -1.21 2.29
N ILE A 4 -18.89 -0.99 3.30
CA ILE A 4 -18.55 -0.21 4.50
C ILE A 4 -17.40 -0.87 5.28
N ILE A 5 -17.43 -2.18 5.44
CA ILE A 5 -16.36 -2.90 6.15
C ILE A 5 -15.05 -2.78 5.36
N ILE A 6 -15.13 -2.91 4.04
CA ILE A 6 -13.95 -2.80 3.17
C ILE A 6 -13.33 -1.40 3.25
N SER A 7 -14.14 -0.35 3.15
CA SER A 7 -13.64 1.02 3.24
C SER A 7 -12.99 1.29 4.60
N LEU A 8 -13.65 0.89 5.69
CA LEU A 8 -13.11 1.01 7.05
C LEU A 8 -11.79 0.24 7.21
N THR A 9 -11.65 -0.96 6.63
CA THR A 9 -10.37 -1.69 6.69
C THR A 9 -9.24 -0.96 5.96
N GLY A 10 -9.49 -0.38 4.79
CA GLY A 10 -8.49 0.42 4.08
C GLY A 10 -8.09 1.67 4.86
N MET A 11 -9.06 2.37 5.46
CA MET A 11 -8.81 3.53 6.34
C MET A 11 -7.99 3.16 7.57
N PHE A 12 -8.31 2.03 8.21
CA PHE A 12 -7.60 1.57 9.40
C PHE A 12 -6.13 1.24 9.10
N ILE A 13 -5.87 0.58 7.96
CA ILE A 13 -4.50 0.29 7.51
C ILE A 13 -3.76 1.59 7.19
N ALA A 14 -4.43 2.57 6.57
CA ALA A 14 -3.84 3.89 6.32
C ALA A 14 -3.47 4.60 7.63
N TYR A 15 -4.37 4.61 8.61
CA TYR A 15 -4.13 5.21 9.94
C TYR A 15 -2.93 4.58 10.63
N ILE A 16 -2.88 3.24 10.72
CA ILE A 16 -1.74 2.54 11.33
C ILE A 16 -0.44 2.89 10.60
N SER A 17 -0.48 2.89 9.27
CA SER A 17 0.72 3.05 8.46
C SER A 17 1.31 4.46 8.55
N TRP A 18 0.46 5.50 8.62
CA TRP A 18 0.91 6.87 8.39
C TRP A 18 0.65 7.84 9.54
N SER A 19 -0.17 7.49 10.52
CA SER A 19 -0.59 8.42 11.59
C SER A 19 0.02 8.13 12.95
N LEU A 20 0.66 6.98 13.14
CA LEU A 20 1.21 6.56 14.44
C LEU A 20 2.70 6.85 14.57
N SER A 21 3.53 6.12 13.84
CA SER A 21 4.98 6.24 13.86
C SER A 21 5.57 5.75 12.54
N ILE A 22 6.82 6.10 12.25
CA ILE A 22 7.41 5.79 10.94
C ILE A 22 7.54 4.28 10.72
N GLU A 23 7.83 3.52 11.78
CA GLU A 23 8.02 2.06 11.76
C GLU A 23 6.79 1.32 11.30
N PHE A 24 5.61 1.86 11.62
CA PHE A 24 4.34 1.27 11.23
C PHE A 24 3.99 1.49 9.76
N THR A 25 4.73 2.31 9.02
CA THR A 25 4.56 2.41 7.56
C THR A 25 4.72 1.05 6.87
N VAL A 26 5.43 0.09 7.48
CA VAL A 26 5.52 -1.29 6.99
C VAL A 26 4.15 -1.94 6.77
N PHE A 27 3.11 -1.55 7.52
CA PHE A 27 1.75 -2.07 7.36
C PHE A 27 1.09 -1.67 6.03
N SER A 28 1.60 -0.66 5.34
CA SER A 28 1.18 -0.32 3.98
C SER A 28 1.40 -1.48 3.00
N SER A 29 2.35 -2.38 3.29
CA SER A 29 2.59 -3.64 2.54
C SER A 29 1.33 -4.50 2.39
N LEU A 30 0.34 -4.34 3.29
CA LEU A 30 -0.95 -5.03 3.22
C LEU A 30 -1.71 -4.75 1.90
N LEU A 31 -1.43 -3.64 1.23
CA LEU A 31 -2.01 -3.34 -0.08
C LEU A 31 -1.57 -4.35 -1.15
N PHE A 32 -0.30 -4.77 -1.15
CA PHE A 32 0.18 -5.79 -2.08
C PHE A 32 -0.52 -7.13 -1.84
N PHE A 33 -0.72 -7.49 -0.58
CA PHE A 33 -1.48 -8.70 -0.24
C PHE A 33 -2.97 -8.58 -0.61
N ALA A 34 -3.57 -7.40 -0.42
CA ALA A 34 -4.94 -7.13 -0.84
C ALA A 34 -5.14 -7.31 -2.36
N TYR A 35 -4.17 -6.87 -3.17
CA TYR A 35 -4.18 -7.09 -4.62
C TYR A 35 -4.30 -8.58 -4.99
N PHE A 36 -3.61 -9.45 -4.27
CA PHE A 36 -3.65 -10.89 -4.52
C PHE A 36 -4.89 -11.59 -3.97
N TYR A 37 -5.43 -11.14 -2.85
CA TYR A 37 -6.47 -11.89 -2.12
C TYR A 37 -7.89 -11.38 -2.32
N ILE A 38 -8.07 -10.11 -2.72
CA ILE A 38 -9.40 -9.58 -3.03
C ILE A 38 -9.81 -10.02 -4.44
N ASN A 39 -10.80 -10.91 -4.49
CA ASN A 39 -11.27 -11.53 -5.74
C ASN A 39 -12.35 -10.74 -6.49
N GLN A 40 -12.77 -9.58 -5.97
CA GLN A 40 -13.72 -8.70 -6.64
C GLN A 40 -13.08 -7.34 -6.90
N ARG A 41 -13.07 -6.92 -8.17
CA ARG A 41 -12.44 -5.66 -8.58
C ARG A 41 -13.02 -4.44 -7.86
N SER A 42 -14.33 -4.39 -7.64
CA SER A 42 -14.99 -3.30 -6.91
C SER A 42 -14.57 -3.25 -5.44
N TYR A 43 -14.42 -4.40 -4.78
CA TYR A 43 -13.92 -4.45 -3.40
C TYR A 43 -12.46 -3.99 -3.32
N LEU A 44 -11.61 -4.37 -4.29
CA LEU A 44 -10.25 -3.89 -4.33
C LEU A 44 -10.20 -2.37 -4.54
N PHE A 45 -11.05 -1.85 -5.43
CA PHE A 45 -11.17 -0.40 -5.65
C PHE A 45 -11.55 0.33 -4.37
N THR A 46 -12.60 -0.12 -3.67
CA THR A 46 -13.04 0.52 -2.41
C THR A 46 -11.96 0.47 -1.34
N PHE A 47 -11.27 -0.67 -1.20
CA PHE A 47 -10.20 -0.85 -0.22
C PHE A 47 -9.00 0.08 -0.49
N ILE A 48 -8.52 0.10 -1.73
CA ILE A 48 -7.35 0.88 -2.13
C ILE A 48 -7.67 2.38 -2.12
N LEU A 49 -8.85 2.78 -2.62
CA LEU A 49 -9.26 4.17 -2.62
C LEU A 49 -9.41 4.72 -1.20
N SER A 50 -10.04 3.98 -0.29
CA SER A 50 -10.22 4.44 1.09
C SER A 50 -8.88 4.55 1.82
N TYR A 51 -7.93 3.65 1.53
CA TYR A 51 -6.56 3.77 2.00
C TYR A 51 -5.90 5.07 1.50
N TYR A 52 -5.90 5.32 0.19
CA TYR A 52 -5.23 6.50 -0.38
C TYR A 52 -5.86 7.80 0.08
N LEU A 53 -7.19 7.89 0.13
CA LEU A 53 -7.89 9.07 0.63
C LEU A 53 -7.46 9.39 2.06
N PHE A 54 -7.48 8.40 2.96
CA PHE A 54 -7.13 8.61 4.36
C PHE A 54 -5.63 8.88 4.56
N ALA A 55 -4.77 8.09 3.94
CA ALA A 55 -3.31 8.22 4.05
C ALA A 55 -2.82 9.58 3.52
N SER A 56 -3.50 10.13 2.51
CA SER A 56 -3.12 11.40 1.87
C SER A 56 -3.85 12.64 2.39
N ILE A 57 -4.52 12.60 3.56
CA ILE A 57 -5.14 13.79 4.16
C ILE A 57 -4.15 14.96 4.30
N GLY A 58 -2.87 14.67 4.55
CA GLY A 58 -1.80 15.68 4.58
C GLY A 58 -1.64 16.44 3.26
N LEU A 59 -1.90 15.81 2.11
CA LEU A 59 -1.88 16.45 0.79
C LEU A 59 -3.01 17.48 0.66
N LEU A 60 -4.21 17.16 1.16
CA LEU A 60 -5.35 18.08 1.17
C LEU A 60 -5.01 19.34 1.99
N ILE A 61 -4.53 19.15 3.21
CA ILE A 61 -4.18 20.25 4.13
C ILE A 61 -3.03 21.08 3.54
N GLY A 62 -1.97 20.44 3.08
CA GLY A 62 -0.80 21.13 2.51
C GLY A 62 -1.14 21.93 1.25
N THR A 63 -1.96 21.37 0.35
CA THR A 63 -2.39 22.04 -0.88
C THR A 63 -3.32 23.21 -0.56
N GLN A 64 -4.22 23.05 0.41
CA GLN A 64 -5.11 24.14 0.85
C GLN A 64 -4.30 25.31 1.40
N ASN A 65 -3.30 25.04 2.25
CA ASN A 65 -2.45 26.09 2.82
C ASN A 65 -1.58 26.79 1.76
N TYR A 66 -1.16 26.07 0.72
CA TYR A 66 -0.32 26.63 -0.34
C TYR A 66 -1.10 27.51 -1.34
N TYR A 67 -2.28 27.05 -1.78
CA TYR A 67 -3.08 27.76 -2.78
C TYR A 67 -4.16 28.67 -2.17
N ASP A 68 -4.34 28.63 -0.84
CA ASP A 68 -5.43 29.28 -0.11
C ASP A 68 -6.81 29.02 -0.75
N ASN A 69 -7.00 27.79 -1.26
CA ASN A 69 -8.20 27.42 -2.01
C ASN A 69 -8.58 25.96 -1.78
N PHE A 70 -9.72 25.76 -1.12
CA PHE A 70 -10.23 24.43 -0.80
C PHE A 70 -10.58 23.59 -2.04
N TYR A 71 -11.13 24.18 -3.10
CA TYR A 71 -11.54 23.43 -4.29
C TYR A 71 -10.33 22.91 -5.09
N ILE A 72 -9.25 23.69 -5.14
CA ILE A 72 -7.97 23.25 -5.71
C ILE A 72 -7.43 22.09 -4.88
N ALA A 73 -7.37 22.25 -3.55
CA ALA A 73 -6.88 21.22 -2.65
C ALA A 73 -7.69 19.92 -2.74
N LEU A 74 -9.02 20.02 -2.76
CA LEU A 74 -9.93 18.89 -2.91
C LEU A 74 -9.70 18.15 -4.24
N SER A 75 -9.51 18.91 -5.31
CA SER A 75 -9.25 18.36 -6.64
C SER A 75 -7.92 17.60 -6.69
N PHE A 76 -6.84 18.16 -6.13
CA PHE A 76 -5.53 17.48 -6.04
C PHE A 76 -5.63 16.20 -5.20
N TRP A 77 -6.26 16.26 -4.03
CA TRP A 77 -6.41 15.11 -3.14
C TRP A 77 -7.20 13.96 -3.78
N LEU A 78 -8.34 14.29 -4.41
CA LEU A 78 -9.17 13.30 -5.11
C LEU A 78 -8.45 12.73 -6.34
N LEU A 79 -7.86 13.58 -7.19
CA LEU A 79 -7.16 13.13 -8.39
C LEU A 79 -5.95 12.27 -8.05
N ALA A 80 -5.13 12.66 -7.07
CA ALA A 80 -3.98 11.87 -6.64
C ALA A 80 -4.40 10.49 -6.11
N SER A 81 -5.49 10.45 -5.31
CA SER A 81 -6.04 9.21 -4.77
C SER A 81 -6.60 8.30 -5.87
N LEU A 82 -7.34 8.86 -6.83
CA LEU A 82 -7.93 8.12 -7.95
C LEU A 82 -6.86 7.61 -8.93
N LEU A 83 -5.87 8.45 -9.29
CA LEU A 83 -4.77 8.06 -10.15
C LEU A 83 -3.95 6.94 -9.52
N SER A 84 -3.61 7.08 -8.23
CA SER A 84 -2.90 6.03 -7.49
C SER A 84 -3.70 4.73 -7.47
N THR A 85 -5.01 4.82 -7.16
CA THR A 85 -5.92 3.66 -7.14
C THR A 85 -6.04 2.99 -8.51
N SER A 86 -6.06 3.77 -9.59
CA SER A 86 -6.29 3.26 -10.95
C SER A 86 -5.26 2.22 -11.36
N VAL A 87 -3.99 2.37 -10.95
CA VAL A 87 -2.92 1.41 -11.26
C VAL A 87 -3.25 0.02 -10.73
N TRP A 88 -3.70 -0.06 -9.47
CA TRP A 88 -4.08 -1.33 -8.85
C TRP A 88 -5.22 -2.01 -9.61
N ILE A 89 -6.19 -1.23 -10.07
CA ILE A 89 -7.42 -1.75 -10.66
C ILE A 89 -7.27 -2.12 -12.13
N ILE A 90 -6.52 -1.34 -12.89
CA ILE A 90 -6.23 -1.59 -14.31
C ILE A 90 -5.40 -2.86 -14.46
N VAL A 91 -4.36 -3.04 -13.63
CA VAL A 91 -3.46 -4.19 -13.68
C VAL A 91 -4.11 -5.44 -13.05
N TRP A 92 -5.19 -5.30 -12.29
CA TRP A 92 -5.84 -6.43 -11.63
C TRP A 92 -6.55 -7.37 -12.61
N SER A 93 -6.45 -8.68 -12.34
CA SER A 93 -7.12 -9.74 -13.09
C SER A 93 -7.94 -10.65 -12.16
N LEU A 94 -9.01 -11.25 -12.71
CA LEU A 94 -9.80 -12.29 -12.04
C LEU A 94 -8.96 -13.54 -11.74
N SER A 95 -7.98 -13.85 -12.60
CA SER A 95 -7.11 -15.00 -12.42
C SER A 95 -5.95 -14.67 -11.49
N GLU A 96 -5.85 -15.38 -10.36
CA GLU A 96 -4.76 -15.23 -9.39
C GLU A 96 -3.38 -15.48 -10.03
N LYS A 97 -3.28 -16.46 -10.95
CA LYS A 97 -2.05 -16.70 -11.71
C LYS A 97 -1.66 -15.50 -12.57
N LYS A 98 -2.65 -14.86 -13.24
CA LYS A 98 -2.39 -13.64 -14.00
C LYS A 98 -1.99 -12.49 -13.09
N ARG A 99 -2.58 -12.36 -11.89
CA ARG A 99 -2.16 -11.36 -10.90
C ARG A 99 -0.70 -11.53 -10.50
N LEU A 100 -0.23 -12.75 -10.25
CA LEU A 100 1.19 -13.02 -9.97
C LEU A 100 2.11 -12.60 -11.13
N LEU A 101 1.71 -12.86 -12.37
CA LEU A 101 2.48 -12.45 -13.56
C LEU A 101 2.48 -10.93 -13.78
N LEU A 102 1.37 -10.27 -13.47
CA LEU A 102 1.19 -8.82 -13.63
C LEU A 102 1.74 -8.02 -12.45
N PHE A 103 2.07 -8.66 -11.34
CA PHE A 103 2.56 -7.99 -10.15
C PHE A 103 3.84 -7.17 -10.38
N PRO A 104 4.88 -7.68 -11.09
CA PRO A 104 6.05 -6.85 -11.43
C PRO A 104 5.67 -5.60 -12.23
N LEU A 105 4.74 -5.71 -13.19
CA LEU A 105 4.26 -4.57 -13.98
C LEU A 105 3.56 -3.54 -13.08
N MET A 106 2.69 -3.99 -12.16
CA MET A 106 2.03 -3.12 -11.18
C MET A 106 3.05 -2.36 -10.35
N LEU A 107 4.09 -3.05 -9.86
CA LEU A 107 5.16 -2.45 -9.07
C LEU A 107 5.93 -1.40 -9.88
N THR A 108 6.29 -1.71 -11.13
CA THR A 108 6.95 -0.74 -12.02
C THR A 108 6.10 0.52 -12.20
N LEU A 109 4.80 0.38 -12.45
CA LEU A 109 3.89 1.51 -12.60
C LEU A 109 3.75 2.35 -11.33
N LEU A 110 3.83 1.73 -10.14
CA LEU A 110 3.76 2.44 -8.86
C LEU A 110 5.04 3.23 -8.55
N ILE A 111 6.18 2.89 -9.17
CA ILE A 111 7.49 3.52 -8.88
C ILE A 111 7.87 4.53 -9.95
N VAL A 112 7.54 4.24 -11.21
CA VAL A 112 7.96 5.04 -12.34
C VAL A 112 7.10 6.32 -12.44
N PRO A 113 7.70 7.49 -12.72
CA PRO A 113 6.96 8.71 -13.01
C PRO A 113 5.97 8.54 -14.17
N PRO A 114 4.80 9.21 -14.16
CA PRO A 114 4.39 10.23 -13.19
C PRO A 114 3.76 9.68 -11.91
N ILE A 115 3.28 8.44 -11.91
CA ILE A 115 2.50 7.89 -10.79
C ILE A 115 3.35 7.79 -9.52
N GLY A 116 4.60 7.36 -9.64
CA GLY A 116 5.51 7.26 -8.49
C GLY A 116 5.72 8.58 -7.74
N PHE A 117 5.60 9.73 -8.43
CA PHE A 117 5.66 11.04 -7.78
C PHE A 117 4.34 11.47 -7.16
N ILE A 118 3.21 11.12 -7.78
CA ILE A 118 1.87 11.49 -7.29
C ILE A 118 1.53 10.72 -6.01
N SER A 119 1.95 9.46 -5.91
CA SER A 119 1.57 8.55 -4.83
C SER A 119 2.54 8.61 -3.64
N TRP A 120 2.53 9.71 -2.89
CA TRP A 120 3.48 9.91 -1.77
C TRP A 120 3.31 8.94 -0.57
N VAL A 121 2.21 8.17 -0.54
CA VAL A 121 1.91 7.14 0.48
C VAL A 121 2.03 5.73 -0.09
N ASN A 122 2.99 5.53 -1.01
CA ASN A 122 3.22 4.27 -1.67
C ASN A 122 3.78 3.21 -0.69
N PRO A 123 3.21 1.98 -0.67
CA PRO A 123 3.73 0.89 0.16
C PRO A 123 5.21 0.58 0.01
N ILE A 124 5.82 0.96 -1.12
CA ILE A 124 7.25 0.77 -1.35
C ILE A 124 8.14 1.53 -0.36
N ILE A 125 7.62 2.57 0.30
CA ILE A 125 8.33 3.28 1.37
C ILE A 125 8.68 2.32 2.52
N SER A 126 7.88 1.27 2.72
CA SER A 126 8.18 0.16 3.65
C SER A 126 9.53 -0.52 3.40
N SER A 127 10.06 -0.46 2.17
CA SER A 127 11.36 -1.05 1.84
C SER A 127 12.50 -0.42 2.65
N ALA A 128 12.42 0.88 2.94
CA ALA A 128 13.40 1.58 3.76
C ALA A 128 13.38 1.11 5.22
N ILE A 129 12.23 0.63 5.70
CA ILE A 129 12.06 0.12 7.07
C ILE A 129 12.45 -1.35 7.15
N ALA A 130 12.07 -2.14 6.14
CA ALA A 130 12.42 -3.55 6.06
C ALA A 130 13.92 -3.77 5.79
N PHE A 131 14.54 -2.89 5.01
CA PHE A 131 15.94 -3.01 4.55
C PHE A 131 16.74 -1.69 4.70
N PRO A 132 16.87 -1.12 5.92
CA PRO A 132 17.37 0.25 6.17
C PRO A 132 18.84 0.52 5.79
N ARG A 133 19.61 -0.50 5.42
CA ARG A 133 21.05 -0.40 5.11
C ARG A 133 21.42 -0.78 3.69
N PHE A 134 20.43 -1.05 2.85
CA PHE A 134 20.64 -1.54 1.48
C PHE A 134 20.46 -0.45 0.41
N GLY A 135 20.15 0.79 0.80
CA GLY A 135 19.89 1.88 -0.14
C GLY A 135 18.84 1.49 -1.18
N PHE A 136 19.09 1.78 -2.46
CA PHE A 136 18.19 1.41 -3.55
C PHE A 136 18.05 -0.11 -3.75
N LEU A 137 19.04 -0.92 -3.37
CA LEU A 137 18.92 -2.38 -3.42
C LEU A 137 17.86 -2.89 -2.43
N GLY A 138 17.57 -2.14 -1.36
CA GLY A 138 16.51 -2.45 -0.41
C GLY A 138 15.14 -2.51 -1.06
N ILE A 139 14.90 -1.70 -2.10
CA ILE A 139 13.66 -1.75 -2.89
C ILE A 139 13.54 -3.10 -3.60
N ALA A 140 14.57 -3.53 -4.32
CA ALA A 140 14.55 -4.80 -5.04
C ALA A 140 14.37 -5.99 -4.07
N LEU A 141 15.10 -6.01 -2.95
CA LEU A 141 14.97 -7.04 -1.91
C LEU A 141 13.55 -7.09 -1.34
N TYR A 142 12.96 -5.92 -1.07
CA TYR A 142 11.60 -5.82 -0.55
C TYR A 142 10.57 -6.36 -1.54
N LEU A 143 10.65 -5.99 -2.83
CA LEU A 143 9.74 -6.48 -3.85
C LEU A 143 9.83 -8.00 -4.03
N VAL A 144 11.05 -8.54 -4.06
CA VAL A 144 11.29 -10.00 -4.10
C VAL A 144 10.71 -10.67 -2.86
N THR A 145 10.88 -10.08 -1.68
CA THR A 145 10.33 -10.62 -0.42
C THR A 145 8.81 -10.69 -0.44
N ILE A 146 8.12 -9.61 -0.86
CA ILE A 146 6.66 -9.59 -1.01
C ILE A 146 6.19 -10.66 -2.00
N TYR A 147 6.90 -10.80 -3.12
CA TYR A 147 6.59 -11.80 -4.15
C TYR A 147 6.72 -13.23 -3.63
N ILE A 148 7.84 -13.55 -2.95
CA ILE A 148 8.09 -14.87 -2.35
C ILE A 148 7.04 -15.17 -1.27
N ILE A 149 6.78 -14.24 -0.34
CA ILE A 149 5.77 -14.43 0.72
C ILE A 149 4.40 -14.73 0.09
N THR A 150 4.03 -13.99 -0.96
CA THR A 150 2.75 -14.22 -1.66
C THR A 150 2.66 -15.63 -2.23
N ILE A 151 3.72 -16.09 -2.91
CA ILE A 151 3.76 -17.45 -3.48
C ILE A 151 3.67 -18.51 -2.39
N LEU A 152 4.43 -18.37 -1.30
CA LEU A 152 4.46 -19.34 -0.20
C LEU A 152 3.11 -19.43 0.51
N LEU A 153 2.42 -18.30 0.65
CA LEU A 153 1.14 -18.23 1.35
C LEU A 153 -0.05 -18.60 0.46
N ILE A 154 0.11 -18.74 -0.86
CA ILE A 154 -1.02 -18.92 -1.79
C ILE A 154 -1.88 -20.16 -1.47
N LYS A 155 -1.25 -21.25 -1.03
CA LYS A 155 -1.92 -22.53 -0.72
C LYS A 155 -2.46 -22.62 0.72
N GLN A 156 -2.16 -21.66 1.59
CA GLN A 156 -2.57 -21.72 2.98
C GLN A 156 -4.03 -21.28 3.19
N LYS A 157 -4.60 -21.57 4.37
CA LYS A 157 -5.93 -21.03 4.73
C LYS A 157 -5.85 -19.53 4.97
N SER A 158 -6.84 -18.77 4.53
CA SER A 158 -6.88 -17.30 4.59
C SER A 158 -6.53 -16.71 5.98
N ARG A 159 -7.03 -17.33 7.07
CA ARG A 159 -6.70 -16.90 8.44
C ARG A 159 -5.22 -17.03 8.78
N ILE A 160 -4.61 -18.15 8.40
CA ILE A 160 -3.18 -18.42 8.66
C ILE A 160 -2.33 -17.42 7.88
N LYS A 161 -2.67 -17.17 6.60
CA LYS A 161 -1.97 -16.16 5.77
C LYS A 161 -1.93 -14.80 6.44
N LEU A 162 -3.09 -14.29 6.89
CA LEU A 162 -3.20 -12.98 7.52
C LEU A 162 -2.37 -12.90 8.80
N ILE A 163 -2.44 -13.92 9.66
CA ILE A 163 -1.67 -13.97 10.90
C ILE A 163 -0.16 -13.94 10.60
N THR A 164 0.31 -14.74 9.63
CA THR A 164 1.73 -14.79 9.24
C THR A 164 2.21 -13.46 8.65
N ILE A 165 1.40 -12.81 7.82
CA ILE A 165 1.76 -11.50 7.24
C ILE A 165 1.86 -10.46 8.36
N ILE A 166 0.84 -10.36 9.21
CA ILE A 166 0.82 -9.38 10.30
C ILE A 166 1.98 -9.62 11.27
N SER A 167 2.32 -10.88 11.60
CA SER A 167 3.44 -11.17 12.49
C SER A 167 4.78 -10.76 11.89
N ILE A 168 5.01 -11.03 10.59
CA ILE A 168 6.23 -10.58 9.89
C ILE A 168 6.35 -9.05 9.92
N LEU A 169 5.26 -8.35 9.61
CA LEU A 169 5.24 -6.88 9.60
C LEU A 169 5.50 -6.29 10.99
N SER A 170 4.89 -6.85 12.04
CA SER A 170 5.14 -6.44 13.42
C SER A 170 6.59 -6.64 13.83
N ILE A 171 7.20 -7.77 13.48
CA ILE A 171 8.62 -8.05 13.78
C ILE A 171 9.53 -7.03 13.07
N ILE A 172 9.24 -6.69 11.81
CA ILE A 172 10.00 -5.68 11.07
C ILE A 172 9.91 -4.32 11.76
N ALA A 173 8.70 -3.88 12.14
CA ALA A 173 8.49 -2.62 12.83
C ALA A 173 9.26 -2.55 14.17
N ILE A 174 9.19 -3.61 14.98
CA ILE A 174 9.88 -3.69 16.28
C ILE A 174 11.40 -3.66 16.09
N ASN A 175 11.94 -4.43 15.14
CA ASN A 175 13.37 -4.48 14.87
C ASN A 175 13.94 -3.16 14.35
N PHE A 176 13.15 -2.39 13.61
CA PHE A 176 13.56 -1.06 13.19
C PHE A 176 13.67 -0.12 14.39
N ASN A 177 12.64 -0.08 15.25
CA ASN A 177 12.62 0.77 16.44
C ASN A 177 13.81 0.51 17.38
N GLN A 178 14.23 -0.76 17.53
CA GLN A 178 15.41 -1.11 18.33
C GLN A 178 16.74 -0.62 17.74
N LYS A 179 16.84 -0.46 16.41
CA LYS A 179 18.07 -0.03 15.73
C LYS A 179 18.22 1.49 15.64
N SER A 180 17.14 2.23 15.91
CA SER A 180 17.12 3.69 15.94
C SER A 180 17.40 4.28 17.34
N LEU A 181 17.54 3.43 18.37
CA LEU A 181 18.01 3.77 19.72
C LEU A 181 19.50 3.44 19.85
#